data_AF-A0A2G9TJJ5-F1
#
_entry.id   AF-A0A2G9TJJ5-F1
#
_cell.length_a   1.000
_cell.length_b   1.000
_cell.length_c   1.000
_cell.angle_alpha   90.00
_cell.angle_beta   90.00
_cell.angle_gamma   90.00
#
_symmetry.space_group_name_H-M   'P 1'
#
loop_
_entity.id
_entity.type
_entity.pdbx_description
1 polymer ?
#
loop_
_entity_poly.entity_id
_entity_poly.type
_entity_poly.pdbx_seq_one_letter_code
_entity_poly.pdbx_strand_id
1 'polypeptide(L)'
;MELPIRVRDLSSSDPARNLGHVGWEIAVDRPTPDGLALEVEQCACPPGYIGTSCEDCAPGYERSGQGPYLGTCVPIQQRQPQCTGPGVSSPYPGHDGRCTCKTYAHGPNCDQCPPNTFYMSAGNPQGCIPCFCSGVTQQCSSSSFRRQL
;
A
#
# COMPACT_ATOMS: atom_id res chain seq x y z
N MET A 1 -6.15 -11.45 17.68
CA MET A 1 -6.96 -12.62 18.08
C MET A 1 -8.39 -12.22 17.85
N GLU A 2 -8.92 -12.52 16.67
CA GLU A 2 -10.31 -12.25 16.31
C GLU A 2 -11.11 -13.48 16.67
N LEU A 3 -12.11 -13.32 17.55
CA LEU A 3 -12.96 -14.41 17.98
C LEU A 3 -14.07 -14.58 16.92
N PRO A 4 -14.30 -15.79 16.40
CA PRO A 4 -15.37 -16.01 15.45
C PRO A 4 -16.71 -15.70 16.11
N ILE A 5 -17.49 -14.79 15.48
CA ILE A 5 -18.75 -14.30 16.03
C ILE A 5 -19.92 -14.87 15.22
N ARG A 6 -20.89 -15.45 15.91
CA ARG A 6 -22.16 -15.89 15.33
C ARG A 6 -23.27 -14.90 15.66
N VAL A 7 -24.06 -14.54 14.65
CA VAL A 7 -25.29 -13.75 14.80
C VAL A 7 -26.47 -14.70 14.91
N ARG A 8 -27.27 -14.55 15.97
CA ARG A 8 -28.53 -15.30 16.12
C ARG A 8 -29.69 -14.33 16.22
N ASP A 9 -30.73 -14.57 15.42
CA ASP A 9 -32.04 -13.96 15.66
C ASP A 9 -32.72 -14.70 16.81
N LEU A 10 -32.96 -13.98 17.90
CA LEU A 10 -33.60 -14.49 19.10
C LEU A 10 -35.13 -14.35 19.06
N SER A 11 -35.67 -13.71 18.02
CA SER A 11 -37.12 -13.56 17.82
C SER A 11 -37.65 -14.70 16.94
N SER A 12 -38.32 -15.68 17.55
CA SER A 12 -38.81 -16.86 16.82
C SER A 12 -40.18 -16.65 16.14
N SER A 13 -40.75 -15.44 16.15
CA SER A 13 -42.18 -15.28 15.81
C SER A 13 -42.62 -13.88 15.37
N ASP A 14 -41.80 -13.10 14.66
CA ASP A 14 -42.26 -11.84 14.08
C ASP A 14 -42.79 -12.06 12.64
N PRO A 15 -44.10 -11.80 12.35
CA PRO A 15 -44.67 -12.02 11.02
C PRO A 15 -44.22 -10.98 9.99
N ALA A 16 -43.70 -9.84 10.45
CA ALA A 16 -42.91 -8.95 9.61
C ALA A 16 -41.46 -9.46 9.63
N ARG A 17 -40.82 -9.58 8.46
CA ARG A 17 -39.42 -10.02 8.31
C ARG A 17 -38.41 -8.98 8.84
N ASN A 18 -38.64 -8.52 10.07
CA ASN A 18 -37.85 -7.55 10.77
C ASN A 18 -36.94 -8.30 11.73
N LEU A 19 -35.68 -7.86 11.82
CA LEU A 19 -34.77 -8.33 12.85
C LEU A 19 -35.23 -7.74 14.19
N GLY A 20 -35.77 -8.58 15.07
CA GLY A 20 -36.27 -8.15 16.39
C GLY A 20 -35.15 -8.04 17.42
N HIS A 21 -34.54 -9.18 17.77
CA HIS A 21 -33.46 -9.24 18.77
C HIS A 21 -32.26 -9.98 18.18
N VAL A 22 -31.18 -9.23 17.96
CA VAL A 22 -29.92 -9.76 17.43
C VAL A 22 -28.96 -10.02 18.59
N GLY A 23 -28.64 -11.30 18.83
CA GLY A 23 -27.65 -11.73 19.79
C GLY A 23 -26.32 -12.07 19.11
N TRP A 24 -25.21 -11.84 19.82
CA TRP A 24 -23.86 -12.20 19.37
C TRP A 24 -23.28 -13.25 20.31
N GLU A 25 -22.79 -14.34 19.72
CA GLU A 25 -22.11 -15.43 20.42
C GLU A 25 -20.69 -15.56 19.88
N ILE A 26 -19.74 -16.00 20.71
CA ILE A 26 -18.35 -16.26 20.29
C ILE A 26 -18.06 -17.76 20.35
N ALA A 27 -17.25 -18.24 19.41
CA ALA A 27 -16.65 -19.57 19.52
C ALA A 27 -15.24 -19.49 20.14
N VAL A 28 -14.90 -20.52 20.92
CA VAL A 28 -13.59 -20.69 21.55
C VAL A 28 -13.00 -22.04 21.18
N ASP A 29 -11.68 -22.17 21.23
CA ASP A 29 -10.91 -23.36 20.86
C ASP A 29 -10.88 -24.46 21.94
N ARG A 30 -11.76 -24.35 22.95
CA ARG A 30 -11.86 -25.28 24.08
C ARG A 30 -13.26 -25.86 24.21
N PRO A 31 -13.43 -27.08 24.76
CA PRO A 31 -14.74 -27.65 25.03
C PRO A 31 -15.56 -26.76 25.97
N THR A 32 -16.82 -26.48 25.60
CA THR A 32 -17.80 -25.78 26.44
C THR A 32 -19.07 -26.63 26.59
N PRO A 33 -19.93 -26.35 27.59
CA PRO A 33 -21.23 -27.03 27.74
C PRO A 33 -22.17 -26.86 26.55
N ASP A 34 -21.99 -25.81 25.75
CA ASP A 34 -22.83 -25.47 24.59
C ASP A 34 -22.55 -26.35 23.36
N GLY A 35 -21.55 -27.24 23.44
CA GLY A 35 -21.19 -28.19 22.38
C GLY A 35 -20.30 -27.59 21.29
N LEU A 36 -20.17 -28.31 20.17
CA LEU A 36 -19.37 -27.87 19.03
C LEU A 36 -20.11 -26.80 18.22
N ALA A 37 -19.42 -25.71 17.90
CA ALA A 37 -19.92 -24.66 17.01
C ALA A 37 -19.80 -25.10 15.53
N LEU A 38 -20.68 -26.00 15.09
CA LEU A 38 -20.65 -26.61 13.75
C LEU A 38 -20.80 -25.61 12.59
N GLU A 39 -21.41 -24.45 12.85
CA GLU A 39 -21.63 -23.39 11.86
C GLU A 39 -20.47 -22.39 11.77
N VAL A 40 -19.45 -22.53 12.62
CA VAL A 40 -18.25 -21.68 12.62
C VAL A 40 -17.14 -22.43 11.88
N GLU A 41 -16.76 -21.91 10.71
CA GLU A 41 -15.66 -22.47 9.93
C GLU A 41 -14.32 -21.88 10.39
N GLN A 42 -13.32 -22.75 10.55
CA GLN A 42 -11.92 -22.38 10.70
C GLN A 42 -11.11 -23.05 9.61
N CYS A 43 -10.76 -22.28 8.58
CA CYS A 43 -10.08 -22.80 7.40
C CYS A 43 -8.57 -22.99 7.64
N ALA A 44 -8.01 -24.07 7.11
CA ALA A 44 -6.56 -24.22 6.96
C ALA A 44 -6.13 -23.50 5.67
N CYS A 45 -5.51 -22.33 5.80
CA CYS A 45 -5.25 -21.48 4.65
C CYS A 45 -4.11 -22.00 3.75
N PRO A 46 -4.28 -21.89 2.42
CA PRO A 46 -3.19 -22.15 1.49
C PRO A 46 -2.09 -21.09 1.64
N PRO A 47 -0.87 -21.34 1.12
CA PRO A 47 0.21 -20.38 1.17
C PRO A 47 -0.19 -19.02 0.60
N GLY A 48 0.07 -17.95 1.36
CA GLY A 48 -0.23 -16.58 0.96
C GLY A 48 -1.57 -16.01 1.42
N TYR A 49 -2.38 -16.80 2.12
CA TYR A 49 -3.68 -16.36 2.66
C TYR A 49 -3.72 -16.48 4.19
N ILE A 50 -4.47 -15.61 4.84
CA ILE A 50 -4.74 -15.59 6.29
C ILE A 50 -6.20 -15.19 6.56
N GLY A 51 -6.62 -15.30 7.81
CA GLY A 51 -7.99 -15.03 8.25
C GLY A 51 -8.74 -16.32 8.58
N THR A 52 -9.91 -16.21 9.22
CA THR A 52 -10.71 -17.38 9.61
C THR A 52 -11.29 -18.11 8.40
N SER A 53 -11.46 -17.38 7.29
CA SER A 53 -11.99 -17.85 6.02
C SER A 53 -10.99 -17.69 4.87
N CYS A 54 -9.70 -17.44 5.18
CA CYS A 54 -8.64 -17.18 4.19
C CYS A 54 -8.96 -16.00 3.26
N GLU A 55 -9.61 -14.99 3.82
CA GLU A 55 -10.13 -13.81 3.12
C GLU A 55 -9.05 -12.75 2.85
N ASP A 56 -7.97 -12.77 3.62
CA ASP A 56 -6.91 -11.78 3.58
C ASP A 56 -5.61 -12.35 3.02
N CYS A 57 -4.77 -11.49 2.45
CA CYS A 57 -3.43 -11.90 2.03
C CYS A 57 -2.47 -11.88 3.21
N ALA A 58 -1.66 -12.94 3.32
CA ALA A 58 -0.59 -13.03 4.30
C ALA A 58 0.44 -11.89 4.11
N PRO A 59 1.17 -11.48 5.16
CA PRO A 59 2.28 -10.54 5.01
C PRO A 59 3.25 -11.01 3.91
N GLY A 60 3.60 -10.11 2.99
CA GLY A 60 4.41 -10.45 1.81
C GLY A 60 3.61 -10.91 0.59
N TYR A 61 2.28 -10.87 0.63
CA TYR A 61 1.39 -11.17 -0.48
C TYR A 61 0.44 -10.00 -0.77
N GLU A 62 0.11 -9.78 -2.04
CA GLU A 62 -0.90 -8.81 -2.50
C GLU A 62 -1.96 -9.50 -3.36
N ARG A 63 -3.19 -8.95 -3.36
CA ARG A 63 -4.22 -9.40 -4.31
C ARG A 63 -3.81 -8.99 -5.71
N SER A 64 -3.79 -9.93 -6.66
CA SER A 64 -3.44 -9.66 -8.06
C SER A 64 -4.34 -8.63 -8.74
N GLY A 65 -5.55 -8.39 -8.20
CA GLY A 65 -6.52 -7.44 -8.74
C GLY A 65 -7.14 -7.87 -10.07
N GLN A 66 -6.80 -9.06 -10.58
CA GLN A 66 -7.30 -9.60 -11.84
C GLN A 66 -7.75 -11.05 -11.66
N GLY A 67 -8.84 -11.40 -12.35
CA GLY A 67 -9.45 -12.73 -12.30
C GLY A 67 -10.69 -12.79 -11.38
N PRO A 68 -11.19 -14.01 -11.11
CA PRO A 68 -12.35 -14.22 -10.24
C PRO A 68 -12.11 -13.65 -8.83
N TYR A 69 -13.18 -13.18 -8.18
CA TYR A 69 -13.18 -12.78 -6.77
C TYR A 69 -12.10 -11.76 -6.36
N LEU A 70 -11.83 -10.76 -7.23
CA LEU A 70 -10.81 -9.72 -7.04
C LEU A 70 -9.35 -10.24 -7.11
N GLY A 71 -9.15 -11.44 -7.64
CA GLY A 71 -7.84 -12.04 -7.86
C GLY A 71 -7.32 -12.88 -6.69
N THR A 72 -6.15 -13.48 -6.89
CA THR A 72 -5.49 -14.36 -5.92
C THR A 72 -4.41 -13.61 -5.15
N CYS A 73 -4.12 -14.05 -3.92
CA CYS A 73 -2.95 -13.59 -3.18
C CYS A 73 -1.69 -14.14 -3.85
N VAL A 74 -0.92 -13.24 -4.43
CA VAL A 74 0.37 -13.53 -5.05
C VAL A 74 1.48 -12.91 -4.21
N PRO A 75 2.69 -13.49 -4.16
CA PRO A 75 3.81 -12.85 -3.49
C PRO A 75 3.97 -11.43 -4.03
N ILE A 76 4.21 -10.46 -3.14
CA ILE A 76 4.60 -9.13 -3.60
C ILE A 76 5.89 -9.31 -4.40
N GLN A 77 5.81 -9.21 -5.73
CA GLN A 77 7.04 -8.99 -6.48
C GLN A 77 7.57 -7.65 -5.99
N GLN A 78 8.82 -7.64 -5.52
CA GLN A 78 9.56 -6.38 -5.46
C GLN A 78 9.61 -5.86 -6.89
N ARG A 79 8.62 -5.03 -7.25
CA ARG A 79 8.60 -4.40 -8.57
C ARG A 79 9.83 -3.54 -8.60
N GLN A 80 10.79 -3.99 -9.39
CA GLN A 80 12.03 -3.29 -9.63
C GLN A 80 11.63 -1.87 -10.07
N PRO A 81 12.04 -0.83 -9.32
CA PRO A 81 11.51 0.50 -9.56
C PRO A 81 11.86 0.92 -10.98
N GLN A 82 10.87 1.48 -11.67
CA GLN A 82 11.06 1.99 -13.01
C GLN A 82 11.75 3.36 -12.90
N CYS A 83 13.08 3.35 -13.04
CA CYS A 83 13.91 4.56 -12.92
C CYS A 83 13.81 5.42 -14.19
N THR A 84 12.70 6.14 -14.33
CA THR A 84 12.38 6.94 -15.54
C THR A 84 12.47 8.45 -15.32
N GLY A 85 12.69 8.92 -14.09
CA GLY A 85 12.73 10.34 -13.79
C GLY A 85 13.95 11.05 -14.41
N PRO A 86 13.85 12.35 -14.71
CA PRO A 86 14.94 13.13 -15.33
C PRO A 86 16.20 13.24 -14.45
N GLY A 87 16.05 13.06 -13.14
CA GLY A 87 17.14 13.07 -12.17
C GLY A 87 17.80 11.71 -11.95
N VAL A 88 17.47 10.66 -12.69
CA VAL A 88 18.16 9.36 -12.56
C VAL A 88 19.56 9.41 -13.17
N SER A 89 20.52 8.74 -12.54
CA SER A 89 21.86 8.55 -13.10
C SER A 89 21.97 7.30 -13.98
N SER A 90 21.09 6.31 -13.75
CA SER A 90 21.01 5.05 -14.49
C SER A 90 19.55 4.64 -14.64
N PRO A 91 19.15 4.04 -15.78
CA PRO A 91 17.82 3.47 -15.95
C PRO A 91 17.62 2.17 -15.14
N TYR A 92 18.70 1.59 -14.61
CA TYR A 92 18.66 0.40 -13.77
C TYR A 92 18.77 0.77 -12.29
N PRO A 93 17.97 0.13 -11.40
CA PRO A 93 18.13 0.31 -9.96
C PRO A 93 19.51 -0.11 -9.46
N GLY A 94 19.95 0.51 -8.37
CA GLY A 94 21.15 0.16 -7.65
C GLY A 94 21.06 -1.21 -6.98
N HIS A 95 22.16 -1.63 -6.35
CA HIS A 95 22.25 -2.91 -5.66
C HIS A 95 21.28 -3.04 -4.46
N ASP A 96 20.82 -1.91 -3.92
CA ASP A 96 19.82 -1.83 -2.85
C ASP A 96 18.37 -1.88 -3.37
N GLY A 97 18.17 -2.02 -4.68
CA GLY A 97 16.87 -2.07 -5.31
C GLY A 97 16.19 -0.70 -5.43
N ARG A 98 16.91 0.41 -5.26
CA ARG A 98 16.38 1.79 -5.39
C ARG A 98 16.97 2.49 -6.61
N CYS A 99 16.30 3.53 -7.12
CA CYS A 99 16.87 4.33 -8.20
C CYS A 99 18.04 5.18 -7.69
N THR A 100 19.14 5.18 -8.43
CA THR A 100 20.29 6.04 -8.15
C THR A 100 20.01 7.44 -8.70
N CYS A 101 19.91 8.43 -7.82
CA CYS A 101 19.65 9.81 -8.21
C CYS A 101 20.93 10.60 -8.46
N LYS A 102 20.84 11.61 -9.35
CA LYS A 102 21.85 12.66 -9.50
C LYS A 102 21.95 13.49 -8.22
N THR A 103 23.04 14.23 -8.09
CA THR A 103 23.43 14.96 -6.86
C THR A 103 22.31 15.79 -6.22
N TYR A 104 21.54 16.52 -7.03
CA TYR A 104 20.43 17.35 -6.58
C TYR A 104 19.08 16.81 -7.07
N ALA A 105 18.91 15.48 -7.07
CA ALA A 105 17.63 14.82 -7.32
C ALA A 105 17.27 13.88 -6.16
N HIS A 106 15.98 13.77 -5.87
CA HIS A 106 15.45 12.97 -4.77
C HIS A 106 14.13 12.28 -5.17
N GLY A 107 13.68 11.37 -4.32
CA GLY A 107 12.43 10.62 -4.49
C GLY A 107 12.67 9.22 -5.04
N PRO A 108 11.65 8.34 -5.00
CA PRO A 108 11.76 6.97 -5.47
C PRO A 108 12.12 6.85 -6.96
N ASN A 109 11.73 7.84 -7.77
CA ASN A 109 12.00 7.92 -9.21
C ASN A 109 12.98 9.04 -9.59
N CYS A 110 13.63 9.70 -8.62
CA CYS A 110 14.55 10.82 -8.86
C CYS A 110 13.93 11.97 -9.67
N ASP A 111 12.67 12.29 -9.39
CA ASP A 111 11.85 13.29 -10.08
C ASP A 111 11.56 14.53 -9.23
N GLN A 112 12.14 14.61 -8.03
CA GLN A 112 11.93 15.72 -7.10
C GLN A 112 13.23 16.48 -6.84
N CYS A 113 13.12 17.80 -6.73
CA CYS A 113 14.21 18.65 -6.26
C CYS A 113 14.19 18.70 -4.72
N PRO A 114 15.31 18.42 -4.03
CA PRO A 114 15.41 18.65 -2.60
C PRO A 114 15.27 20.16 -2.27
N PRO A 115 15.01 20.52 -0.99
CA PRO A 115 15.01 21.91 -0.56
C PRO A 115 16.30 22.63 -0.99
N ASN A 116 16.20 23.94 -1.24
CA ASN A 116 17.31 24.79 -1.69
C ASN A 116 17.79 24.49 -3.12
N THR A 117 17.00 23.78 -3.91
CA THR A 117 17.25 23.53 -5.34
C THR A 117 15.97 23.72 -6.15
N PHE A 118 16.10 24.02 -7.44
CA PHE A 118 15.00 24.25 -8.37
C PHE A 118 15.35 23.74 -9.77
N TYR A 119 14.34 23.68 -10.65
CA TYR A 119 14.49 23.32 -12.06
C TYR A 119 15.15 21.95 -12.31
N MET A 120 14.32 20.91 -12.38
CA MET A 120 14.76 19.56 -12.75
C MET A 120 14.97 19.43 -14.26
N SER A 121 16.11 18.91 -14.70
CA SER A 121 16.40 18.67 -16.13
C SER A 121 17.22 17.41 -16.35
N ALA A 122 16.83 16.60 -17.34
CA ALA A 122 17.58 15.41 -17.75
C ALA A 122 18.98 15.77 -18.28
N GLY A 123 19.13 16.93 -18.94
CA GLY A 123 20.39 17.43 -19.45
C GLY A 123 21.31 18.05 -18.38
N ASN A 124 20.79 18.33 -17.18
CA ASN A 124 21.60 18.80 -16.08
C ASN A 124 22.28 17.58 -15.40
N PRO A 125 23.62 17.50 -15.34
CA PRO A 125 24.33 16.39 -14.69
C PRO A 125 24.06 16.31 -13.19
N GLN A 126 23.65 17.41 -12.55
CA GLN A 126 23.27 17.42 -11.14
C GLN A 126 21.77 17.20 -10.90
N GLY A 127 20.92 17.13 -11.95
CA GLY A 127 19.47 16.99 -11.83
C GLY A 127 18.79 18.35 -11.64
N CYS A 128 18.78 18.87 -10.41
CA CYS A 128 18.33 20.23 -10.11
C CYS A 128 19.49 21.23 -10.00
N ILE A 129 19.14 22.52 -9.99
CA ILE A 129 20.05 23.65 -9.85
C ILE A 129 19.92 24.20 -8.42
N PRO A 130 21.01 24.41 -7.67
CA PRO A 130 20.92 25.00 -6.33
C PRO A 130 20.45 26.45 -6.36
N CYS A 131 19.76 26.90 -5.30
CA CYS A 131 19.34 28.28 -5.15
C CYS A 131 20.55 29.21 -4.97
N PHE A 132 20.58 30.32 -5.69
CA PHE A 132 21.65 31.33 -5.62
C PHE A 132 21.10 32.70 -5.17
N CYS A 133 20.23 32.72 -4.17
CA CYS A 133 19.60 33.95 -3.66
C CYS A 133 20.49 34.73 -2.67
N SER A 134 21.81 34.60 -2.77
CA SER A 134 22.80 35.31 -1.93
C SER A 134 22.54 35.20 -0.41
N GLY A 135 22.00 34.08 0.05
CA GLY A 135 21.67 33.84 1.46
C GLY A 135 20.41 34.55 1.97
N VAL A 136 19.68 35.28 1.13
CA VAL A 136 18.43 35.96 1.52
C VAL A 136 17.30 34.96 1.75
N THR A 137 17.22 33.94 0.90
CA THR A 137 16.23 32.86 1.02
C THR A 137 16.78 31.58 0.43
N GLN A 138 16.32 30.45 0.94
CA GLN A 138 16.61 29.13 0.41
C GLN A 138 15.44 28.54 -0.38
N GLN A 139 14.34 29.28 -0.50
CA GLN A 139 13.20 28.91 -1.34
C GLN A 139 13.30 29.68 -2.65
N CYS A 140 13.44 28.95 -3.76
CA CYS A 140 13.53 29.54 -5.09
C CYS A 140 12.78 28.68 -6.11
N SER A 141 12.36 29.30 -7.21
CA SER A 141 11.68 28.64 -8.33
C SER A 141 12.06 29.27 -9.66
N SER A 142 11.84 28.55 -10.77
CA SER A 142 12.08 29.08 -12.11
C SER A 142 11.09 30.21 -12.43
N SER A 143 11.60 31.33 -12.93
CA SER A 143 10.74 32.41 -13.45
C SER A 143 10.25 32.12 -14.88
N SER A 144 9.18 32.78 -15.29
CA SER A 144 8.68 32.77 -16.67
C SER A 144 9.29 33.85 -17.57
N PHE A 145 10.13 34.75 -17.03
CA PHE A 145 10.77 35.82 -17.80
C PHE A 145 11.85 35.25 -18.73
N ARG A 146 11.83 35.67 -19.99
CA ARG A 146 12.84 35.31 -21.00
C ARG A 146 13.69 36.53 -21.32
N ARG A 147 14.97 36.32 -21.62
CA ARG A 147 15.81 37.39 -22.19
C ARG A 147 15.27 37.72 -23.58
N GLN A 148 15.00 39.00 -23.83
CA GLN A 148 14.92 39.51 -25.19
C GLN A 148 16.35 39.62 -25.72
N LEU A 149 16.60 38.95 -26.84
CA LEU A 149 17.83 39.07 -27.62
C LEU A 149 17.68 40.23 -28.59
#